data_AF-A6GEI2-F1
#
_entry.id   AF-A6GEI2-F1
#
_cell.length_a   1.000
_cell.length_b   1.000
_cell.length_c   1.000
_cell.angle_alpha   90.00
_cell.angle_beta   90.00
_cell.angle_gamma   90.00
#
_symmetry.space_group_name_H-M   'P 1'
#
loop_
_entity.id
_entity.type
_entity.pdbx_description
1 polymer ?
#
loop_
_entity_poly.entity_id
_entity_poly.type
_entity_poly.pdbx_seq_one_letter_code
_entity_poly.pdbx_strand_id
1 'polypeptide(L)'
;MGMMIGGYTIFGVVYLFTAVGATISIDSGEPQVGRPLLIPVAGPFIAASRLSSATAGLGLAMAGVAQLAGLGLGIGGTVRLSKSRKAAQLSAAPGGLQLKF
;
A
#
# COMPACT_ATOMS: atom_id res chain seq x y z
N MET A 1 -9.55 -1.76 -13.41
CA MET A 1 -8.51 -2.70 -12.94
C MET A 1 -7.17 -2.02 -12.70
N GLY A 2 -6.76 -1.05 -13.53
CA GLY A 2 -5.47 -0.35 -13.39
C GLY A 2 -5.16 0.21 -11.99
N MET A 3 -6.12 0.86 -11.32
CA MET A 3 -5.92 1.37 -9.95
C MET A 3 -5.68 0.25 -8.91
N MET A 4 -6.41 -0.87 -9.02
CA MET A 4 -6.26 -2.01 -8.11
C MET A 4 -4.88 -2.63 -8.24
N ILE A 5 -4.52 -3.00 -9.47
CA ILE A 5 -3.25 -3.69 -9.76
C ILE A 5 -2.10 -2.74 -9.46
N GLY A 6 -2.13 -1.53 -10.02
CA GLY A 6 -1.09 -0.52 -9.80
C GLY A 6 -0.91 -0.19 -8.31
N GLY A 7 -2.01 -0.02 -7.57
CA GLY A 7 -1.95 0.28 -6.14
C GLY A 7 -1.29 -0.84 -5.34
N TYR A 8 -1.73 -2.09 -5.51
CA TYR A 8 -1.11 -3.22 -4.80
C TYR A 8 0.34 -3.48 -5.24
N THR A 9 0.68 -3.25 -6.51
CA THR A 9 2.07 -3.36 -6.98
C THR A 9 2.96 -2.31 -6.32
N ILE A 10 2.53 -1.04 -6.28
CA ILE A 10 3.29 0.04 -5.61
C ILE A 10 3.46 -0.31 -4.13
N PHE A 11 2.38 -0.66 -3.44
CA PHE A 11 2.44 -1.06 -2.03
C PHE A 11 3.42 -2.22 -1.81
N GLY A 12 3.27 -3.31 -2.56
CA GLY A 12 4.08 -4.51 -2.41
C GLY A 12 5.56 -4.28 -2.68
N VAL A 13 5.90 -3.56 -3.75
CA VAL A 13 7.29 -3.26 -4.10
C VAL A 13 7.94 -2.35 -3.06
N VAL A 14 7.27 -1.27 -2.66
CA VAL A 14 7.83 -0.34 -1.67
C VAL A 14 7.97 -1.02 -0.30
N TYR A 15 6.99 -1.85 0.09
CA TYR A 15 7.10 -2.65 1.31
C TYR A 15 8.26 -3.63 1.27
N LEU A 16 8.46 -4.32 0.14
CA LEU A 16 9.58 -5.23 -0.04
C LEU A 16 10.93 -4.51 0.15
N PHE A 17 11.10 -3.31 -0.42
CA PHE A 17 12.31 -2.53 -0.20
C PHE A 17 12.51 -2.16 1.27
N THR A 18 11.45 -1.77 1.99
CA THR A 18 11.58 -1.48 3.42
C THR A 18 11.87 -2.73 4.25
N ALA A 19 11.35 -3.90 3.86
CA ALA A 19 11.63 -5.17 4.51
C ALA A 19 13.08 -5.64 4.26
N VAL A 20 13.63 -5.42 3.06
CA VAL A 20 15.06 -5.65 2.79
C VAL A 20 15.92 -4.68 3.60
N GLY A 21 15.54 -3.40 3.67
CA GLY A 21 16.19 -2.45 4.56
C GLY A 21 16.15 -2.88 6.03
N ALA A 22 15.05 -3.48 6.47
CA ALA A 22 14.87 -4.03 7.81
C ALA A 22 15.92 -5.10 8.14
N THR A 23 16.10 -6.08 7.25
CA THR A 23 17.05 -7.18 7.46
C THR A 23 18.48 -6.65 7.48
N ILE A 24 18.83 -5.73 6.58
CA ILE A 24 20.15 -5.09 6.56
C ILE A 24 20.43 -4.35 7.87
N SER A 25 19.48 -3.55 8.37
CA SER A 25 19.64 -2.84 9.64
C SER A 25 19.73 -3.79 10.85
N ILE A 26 18.98 -4.90 10.86
CA ILE A 26 19.07 -5.91 11.92
C ILE A 26 20.47 -6.55 11.92
N ASP A 27 20.95 -6.97 10.75
CA ASP A 27 22.26 -7.62 10.59
C ASP A 27 23.42 -6.66 10.89
N SER A 28 23.23 -5.36 10.65
CA SER A 28 24.22 -4.31 10.93
C SER A 28 24.26 -3.87 12.41
N GLY A 29 23.45 -4.49 13.28
CA GLY A 29 23.44 -4.18 14.72
C GLY A 29 22.47 -3.07 15.14
N GLU A 30 21.54 -2.64 14.26
CA GLU A 30 20.50 -1.65 14.54
C GLU A 30 19.08 -2.26 14.54
N PRO A 31 18.80 -3.29 15.37
CA PRO A 31 17.50 -3.95 15.36
C PRO A 31 16.35 -3.03 15.81
N GLN A 32 16.65 -1.93 16.50
CA GLN A 32 15.67 -0.95 16.93
C GLN A 32 15.07 -0.16 15.76
N VAL A 33 15.84 0.05 14.68
CA VAL A 33 15.38 0.66 13.43
C VAL A 33 14.84 -0.42 12.48
N GLY A 34 15.51 -1.57 12.40
CA GLY A 34 15.14 -2.63 11.47
C GLY A 34 13.84 -3.35 11.81
N ARG A 35 13.60 -3.77 13.07
CA ARG A 35 12.37 -4.53 13.42
C ARG A 35 11.07 -3.80 13.08
N PRO A 36 10.93 -2.48 13.33
CA PRO A 36 9.74 -1.74 12.90
C PRO A 36 9.48 -1.79 11.40
N LEU A 37 10.50 -1.79 10.55
CA LEU A 37 10.35 -1.78 9.08
C LEU A 37 9.68 -3.04 8.51
N LEU A 38 9.60 -4.12 9.29
CA LEU A 38 8.82 -5.33 8.95
C LEU A 38 7.31 -5.12 9.12
N ILE A 39 6.88 -4.03 9.76
CA ILE A 39 5.46 -3.68 9.87
C ILE A 39 5.10 -2.87 8.62
N PRO A 40 4.22 -3.35 7.74
CA PRO A 40 3.82 -2.61 6.56
C PRO A 40 3.14 -1.30 6.98
N VAL A 41 3.31 -0.26 6.17
CA VAL A 41 2.71 1.07 6.33
C VAL A 41 3.21 1.85 7.55
N ALA A 42 3.03 1.33 8.76
CA ALA A 42 3.40 2.00 10.00
C ALA A 42 4.90 1.94 10.29
N GLY A 43 5.56 0.84 9.89
CA GLY A 43 6.97 0.57 10.16
C GLY A 43 7.93 1.68 9.74
N PRO A 44 7.84 2.19 8.49
CA PRO A 44 8.70 3.27 8.02
C PRO A 44 8.61 4.55 8.86
N PHE A 45 7.44 4.91 9.38
CA PHE A 45 7.28 6.07 10.26
C PHE A 45 7.87 5.83 11.65
N ILE A 46 7.70 4.62 12.20
CA ILE A 46 8.28 4.24 13.50
C ILE A 46 9.81 4.16 13.40
N ALA A 47 10.34 3.66 12.30
CA ALA A 47 11.78 3.60 12.06
C ALA A 47 12.38 4.98 11.80
N ALA A 48 11.68 5.85 11.07
CA ALA A 48 12.11 7.23 10.82
C ALA A 48 12.32 8.03 12.12
N SER A 49 11.48 7.81 13.15
CA SER A 49 11.63 8.51 14.44
C SER A 49 12.78 7.98 15.31
N ARG A 50 13.39 6.86 14.93
CA ARG A 50 14.50 6.21 15.64
C ARG A 50 15.86 6.46 14.98
N LEU A 51 15.88 7.08 13.80
CA LEU A 51 17.10 7.40 13.07
C LEU A 51 17.67 8.74 13.51
N SER A 52 18.99 8.79 13.70
CA SER A 52 19.71 10.06 13.89
C SER A 52 19.89 10.83 12.58
N SER A 53 19.84 10.15 11.42
CA SER A 53 20.01 10.77 10.11
C SER A 53 18.68 11.31 9.57
N ALA A 54 18.59 12.64 9.42
CA ALA A 54 17.40 13.31 8.90
C ALA A 54 17.06 12.86 7.47
N THR A 55 18.07 12.66 6.62
CA THR A 55 17.89 12.19 5.23
C THR A 55 17.32 10.79 5.19
N ALA A 56 17.85 9.88 6.02
CA ALA A 56 17.34 8.52 6.10
C ALA A 56 15.92 8.48 6.68
N GLY A 57 15.65 9.29 7.71
CA GLY A 57 14.31 9.44 8.29
C GLY A 57 13.28 9.97 7.28
N LEU A 58 13.64 10.99 6.50
CA LEU A 58 12.78 11.50 5.42
C LEU A 58 12.53 10.43 4.35
N GLY A 59 13.57 9.70 3.95
CA GLY A 59 13.45 8.61 2.98
C GLY A 59 12.48 7.52 3.45
N LEU A 60 12.56 7.11 4.72
CA LEU A 60 11.63 6.14 5.30
C LEU A 60 10.21 6.71 5.42
N ALA A 61 10.05 7.97 5.82
CA ALA A 61 8.73 8.61 5.87
C ALA A 61 8.08 8.65 4.47
N MET A 62 8.85 8.97 3.43
CA MET A 62 8.37 8.92 2.04
C MET A 62 8.02 7.50 1.59
N ALA A 63 8.81 6.50 1.99
CA ALA A 63 8.47 5.10 1.74
C ALA A 63 7.14 4.71 2.41
N GLY A 64 6.90 5.16 3.65
CA GLY A 64 5.62 4.98 4.33
C GLY A 64 4.45 5.64 3.61
N VAL A 65 4.63 6.88 3.12
CA VAL A 65 3.63 7.59 2.32
C VAL A 65 3.34 6.85 1.01
N ALA A 66 4.36 6.35 0.32
CA ALA A 66 4.20 5.57 -0.91
C ALA A 66 3.46 4.24 -0.65
N GLN A 67 3.75 3.56 0.47
CA GLN A 67 2.99 2.37 0.88
C GLN A 67 1.52 2.70 1.16
N LEU A 68 1.24 3.79 1.89
CA LEU A 68 -0.13 4.27 2.14
C LEU A 68 -0.87 4.58 0.84
N ALA A 69 -0.23 5.31 -0.08
CA ALA A 69 -0.82 5.69 -1.35
C ALA A 69 -1.09 4.46 -2.23
N GLY A 70 -0.14 3.54 -2.33
CA GLY A 70 -0.31 2.27 -3.05
C GLY A 70 -1.46 1.46 -2.48
N LEU A 71 -1.51 1.28 -1.17
CA LEU A 71 -2.57 0.52 -0.50
C LEU A 71 -3.94 1.18 -0.70
N GLY A 72 -4.02 2.51 -0.57
CA GLY A 72 -5.24 3.28 -0.80
C GLY A 72 -5.75 3.17 -2.24
N LEU A 73 -4.87 3.26 -3.23
CA LEU A 73 -5.21 3.03 -4.64
C LEU A 73 -5.66 1.59 -4.89
N GLY A 74 -4.99 0.61 -4.26
CA GLY A 74 -5.32 -0.80 -4.35
C GLY A 74 -6.74 -1.07 -3.87
N ILE A 75 -7.05 -0.63 -2.63
CA ILE A 75 -8.36 -0.75 -2.01
C ILE A 75 -9.42 0.04 -2.80
N GLY A 76 -9.14 1.28 -3.19
CA GLY A 76 -10.06 2.08 -4.01
C GLY A 76 -10.40 1.39 -5.33
N GLY A 77 -9.39 0.76 -5.95
CA GLY A 77 -9.53 -0.03 -7.16
C GLY A 77 -10.39 -1.29 -6.96
N THR A 78 -10.20 -2.04 -5.87
CA THR A 78 -11.00 -3.25 -5.57
C THR A 78 -12.46 -2.91 -5.30
N VAL A 79 -12.71 -1.84 -4.53
CA VAL A 79 -14.07 -1.37 -4.23
C VAL A 79 -14.78 -0.95 -5.51
N ARG A 80 -14.13 -0.16 -6.37
CA ARG A 80 -14.71 0.26 -7.65
C ARG A 80 -15.02 -0.93 -8.54
N LEU A 81 -14.09 -1.88 -8.67
CA LEU A 81 -14.29 -3.08 -9.48
C LEU A 81 -15.47 -3.92 -8.97
N SER A 82 -15.57 -4.08 -7.65
CA SER A 82 -16.66 -4.83 -7.00
C SER A 82 -18.02 -4.18 -7.27
N LYS A 83 -18.10 -2.84 -7.15
CA LYS A 83 -19.32 -2.09 -7.48
C LYS A 83 -19.72 -2.24 -8.95
N SER A 84 -18.76 -2.11 -9.89
CA SER A 84 -19.03 -2.28 -11.32
C SER A 84 -19.51 -3.68 -11.67
N ARG A 85 -18.95 -4.74 -11.05
CA ARG A 85 -19.39 -6.12 -11.26
C ARG A 85 -20.82 -6.34 -10.76
N LYS A 86 -21.16 -5.84 -9.57
CA LYS A 86 -22.53 -5.92 -9.03
C LYS A 86 -23.53 -5.20 -9.94
N ALA A 87 -23.20 -3.99 -10.41
CA ALA A 87 -24.05 -3.25 -11.34
C ALA A 87 -24.29 -4.03 -12.65
N ALA A 88 -23.23 -4.59 -13.24
CA ALA A 88 -23.34 -5.37 -14.47
C ALA A 88 -24.22 -6.63 -14.29
N GLN A 89 -24.13 -7.30 -13.14
CA GLN A 89 -24.98 -8.46 -12.81
C GLN A 89 -26.46 -8.07 -12.71
N LEU A 90 -26.76 -6.94 -12.07
CA LEU A 90 -28.14 -6.44 -11.93
C LEU A 90 -28.73 -6.02 -13.29
N SER A 91 -27.94 -5.42 -14.16
CA SER A 91 -28.37 -5.07 -15.53
C SER A 91 -28.56 -6.28 -16.44
N ALA A 92 -27.91 -7.41 -16.15
CA ALA A 92 -28.00 -8.65 -16.93
C ALA A 92 -29.08 -9.62 -16.40
N ALA A 93 -29.74 -9.32 -15.29
CA ALA A 93 -30.79 -10.19 -14.73
C ALA A 93 -32.05 -10.17 -15.63
N PRO A 94 -32.76 -11.31 -15.79
CA PRO A 94 -33.99 -11.36 -16.59
C PRO A 94 -35.06 -10.50 -15.91
N GLY A 95 -35.30 -9.30 -16.45
CA GLY A 95 -36.13 -8.25 -15.85
C GLY A 95 -35.44 -6.88 -15.69
N GLY A 96 -34.18 -6.74 -16.12
CA GLY A 96 -33.38 -5.52 -15.98
C GLY A 96 -34.09 -4.23 -16.43
N LEU A 97 -34.30 -3.32 -15.48
CA LEU A 97 -34.89 -1.99 -15.66
C LEU A 97 -34.32 -1.28 -16.90
N GLN A 98 -35.20 -1.02 -17.89
CA GLN A 98 -35.00 0.05 -18.86
C GLN A 98 -35.08 1.38 -18.11
N LEU A 99 -33.94 1.97 -17.76
CA LEU A 99 -33.90 3.40 -17.45
C LEU A 99 -34.10 4.16 -18.77
N LYS A 100 -35.37 4.45 -19.08
CA LYS A 100 -35.75 5.43 -20.10
C LYS A 100 -35.14 6.78 -19.70
N PHE A 101 -34.28 7.32 -20.56
CA PHE A 101 -34.03 8.75 -20.64
C PHE A 101 -35.19 9.42 -21.37
#